data_AF-A0A2M7AWY5-F1
#
_entry.id   AF-A0A2M7AWY5-F1
#
_cell.length_a   1.000
_cell.length_b   1.000
_cell.length_c   1.000
_cell.angle_alpha   90.00
_cell.angle_beta   90.00
_cell.angle_gamma   90.00
#
_symmetry.space_group_name_H-M   'P 1'
#
loop_
_entity.id
_entity.type
_entity.pdbx_description
1 polymer ?
#
loop_
_entity_poly.entity_id
_entity_poly.type
_entity_poly.pdbx_seq_one_letter_code
_entity_poly.pdbx_strand_id
1 'polypeptide(L)'
;WDIRYVPLCYFQNYLNQISELQEVRIFQTEHIAPDFYDPDVEKNRAEVGRAKTKRCQGCKLYQKCEGIWKEYLKHYGDKELKKVEN
;
A
#
# COMPACT_ATOMS: atom_id res chain seq x y z
N TRP A 1 8.08 7.79 -14.26
CA TRP A 1 8.78 7.10 -13.16
C TRP A 1 7.79 7.05 -12.03
N ASP A 2 7.49 5.86 -11.52
CA ASP A 2 6.49 5.68 -10.46
C ASP A 2 7.16 5.35 -9.13
N ILE A 3 6.64 5.93 -8.06
CA ILE A 3 7.06 5.68 -6.69
C ILE A 3 6.40 4.37 -6.23
N ARG A 4 7.16 3.53 -5.54
CA ARG A 4 6.70 2.25 -5.01
C ARG A 4 6.97 2.12 -3.52
N TYR A 5 6.21 1.25 -2.87
CA TYR A 5 6.42 0.78 -1.50
C TYR A 5 6.27 1.85 -0.42
N VAL A 6 5.47 2.88 -0.70
CA VAL A 6 5.28 4.05 0.19
C VAL A 6 3.91 4.08 0.86
N PRO A 7 3.80 4.59 2.10
CA PRO A 7 2.53 4.99 2.68
C PRO A 7 1.90 6.15 1.88
N LEU A 8 0.67 5.97 1.37
CA LEU A 8 -0.02 7.01 0.59
C LEU A 8 -0.20 8.33 1.36
N CYS A 9 -0.25 8.28 2.68
CA CYS A 9 -0.38 9.46 3.52
C CYS A 9 0.79 10.47 3.40
N TYR A 10 1.96 10.03 2.92
CA TYR A 10 3.11 10.90 2.66
C TYR A 10 3.15 11.48 1.24
N PHE A 11 2.35 10.95 0.31
CA PHE A 11 2.45 11.26 -1.11
C PHE A 11 1.12 11.78 -1.70
N GLN A 12 0.37 12.54 -0.91
CA GLN A 12 -0.98 12.99 -1.24
C GLN A 12 -1.06 13.77 -2.56
N ASN A 13 -0.02 14.55 -2.88
CA ASN A 13 0.07 15.35 -4.11
C ASN A 13 0.64 14.57 -5.31
N TYR A 14 0.98 13.29 -5.12
CA TYR A 14 1.65 12.45 -6.11
C TYR A 14 0.95 11.11 -6.30
N LEU A 15 -0.34 10.98 -5.91
CA LEU A 15 -1.09 9.73 -6.01
C LEU A 15 -1.19 9.19 -7.44
N ASN A 16 -1.10 10.05 -8.45
CA ASN A 16 -1.07 9.65 -9.86
C ASN A 16 0.28 9.06 -10.32
N GLN A 17 1.31 9.14 -9.48
CA GLN A 17 2.67 8.63 -9.71
C GLN A 17 3.02 7.49 -8.74
N ILE A 18 2.01 6.86 -8.12
CA ILE A 18 2.19 5.67 -7.28
C ILE A 18 1.90 4.43 -8.11
N SER A 19 2.85 3.50 -8.22
CA SER A 19 2.69 2.34 -9.09
C SER A 19 1.58 1.42 -8.57
N GLU A 20 1.44 1.21 -7.27
CA GLU A 20 0.42 0.31 -6.73
C GLU A 20 -1.01 0.79 -7.04
N LEU A 21 -1.23 2.10 -7.12
CA LEU A 21 -2.53 2.67 -7.52
C LEU A 21 -2.77 2.55 -9.03
N GLN A 22 -1.71 2.60 -9.83
CA GLN A 22 -1.77 2.42 -11.28
C GLN A 22 -1.97 0.92 -11.62
N GLU A 23 -1.24 0.03 -10.95
CA GLU A 23 -1.32 -1.43 -11.09
C GLU A 23 -2.76 -1.89 -10.88
N VAL A 24 -3.34 -1.68 -9.69
CA VAL A 24 -4.75 -2.04 -9.40
C VAL A 24 -5.76 -1.48 -10.43
N ARG A 25 -5.44 -0.34 -11.05
CA ARG A 25 -6.31 0.29 -12.05
C ARG A 25 -6.17 -0.29 -13.45
N ILE A 26 -4.97 -0.73 -13.84
CA ILE A 26 -4.61 -0.97 -15.25
C ILE A 26 -4.24 -2.43 -15.49
N PHE A 27 -3.64 -3.10 -14.52
CA PHE A 27 -3.02 -4.42 -14.67
C PHE A 27 -3.47 -5.35 -13.53
N GLN A 28 -3.62 -6.64 -13.81
CA GLN A 28 -3.71 -7.67 -12.76
C GLN A 28 -2.36 -8.36 -12.72
N THR A 29 -1.52 -7.95 -11.78
CA THR A 29 -0.12 -8.37 -11.77
C THR A 29 0.01 -9.79 -11.24
N GLU A 30 0.72 -10.64 -11.99
CA GLU A 30 1.13 -11.98 -11.56
C GLU A 30 2.63 -11.99 -11.25
N HIS A 31 3.03 -12.66 -10.17
CA HIS A 31 4.43 -12.99 -9.91
C HIS A 31 4.65 -14.49 -10.13
N ILE A 32 5.52 -14.81 -11.08
CA ILE A 32 5.87 -16.19 -11.44
C ILE A 32 7.38 -16.34 -11.32
N ALA A 33 7.80 -17.26 -10.45
CA ALA A 33 9.16 -17.77 -10.35
C ALA A 33 9.12 -19.31 -10.31
N PRO A 34 10.24 -20.02 -10.54
CA PRO A 34 10.25 -21.48 -10.59
C PRO A 34 9.66 -22.18 -9.35
N ASP A 35 9.77 -21.54 -8.18
CA ASP A 35 9.35 -22.03 -6.87
C ASP A 35 8.24 -21.17 -6.22
N PHE A 36 7.77 -20.13 -6.91
CA PHE A 36 6.82 -19.18 -6.36
C PHE A 36 5.80 -18.75 -7.41
N TYR A 37 4.51 -18.86 -7.06
CA TYR A 37 3.42 -18.44 -7.93
C TYR A 37 2.42 -17.63 -7.12
N ASP A 38 2.20 -16.40 -7.56
CA ASP A 38 1.21 -15.48 -7.01
C ASP A 38 0.42 -14.84 -8.16
N PRO A 39 -0.79 -15.35 -8.45
CA PRO A 39 -1.63 -14.83 -9.52
C PRO A 39 -2.40 -13.56 -9.16
N ASP A 40 -2.41 -13.15 -7.88
CA ASP A 40 -3.18 -12.00 -7.39
C ASP A 40 -2.32 -11.20 -6.40
N VAL A 41 -1.26 -10.61 -6.96
CA VAL A 41 -0.23 -9.91 -6.19
C VAL A 41 -0.83 -8.75 -5.41
N GLU A 42 -1.78 -8.03 -5.98
CA GLU A 42 -2.41 -6.86 -5.37
C GLU A 42 -3.16 -7.24 -4.09
N LYS A 43 -3.99 -8.29 -4.17
CA LYS A 43 -4.70 -8.81 -3.00
C LYS A 43 -3.73 -9.34 -1.95
N ASN A 44 -2.75 -10.14 -2.37
CA ASN A 44 -1.79 -10.74 -1.43
C ASN A 44 -0.91 -9.70 -0.75
N ARG A 45 -0.50 -8.63 -1.44
CA ARG A 45 0.20 -7.49 -0.81
C ARG A 45 -0.67 -6.86 0.28
N ALA A 46 -1.93 -6.56 -0.03
CA ALA A 46 -2.83 -5.91 0.91
C ALA A 46 -3.14 -6.79 2.14
N GLU A 47 -3.34 -8.09 1.96
CA GLU A 47 -3.75 -9.03 3.02
C GLU A 47 -2.56 -9.55 3.84
N VAL A 48 -1.46 -9.92 3.16
CA VAL A 48 -0.30 -10.58 3.78
C VAL A 48 0.76 -9.57 4.19
N GLY A 49 1.13 -8.64 3.30
CA GLY A 49 2.27 -7.75 3.49
C GLY A 49 1.95 -6.44 4.23
N ARG A 50 0.71 -5.97 4.13
CA ARG A 50 0.29 -4.66 4.64
C ARG A 50 -0.64 -4.76 5.85
N ALA A 51 -0.71 -3.69 6.63
CA ALA A 51 -1.66 -3.53 7.72
C ALA A 51 -2.10 -2.07 7.86
N LYS A 52 -3.34 -1.88 8.30
CA LYS A 52 -3.90 -0.57 8.69
C LYS A 52 -3.96 -0.50 10.20
N THR A 53 -3.54 0.62 10.77
CA THR A 53 -3.56 0.82 12.22
C THR A 53 -4.76 1.68 12.64
N LYS A 54 -4.92 1.90 13.95
CA LYS A 54 -5.95 2.82 14.47
C LYS A 54 -5.82 4.23 13.87
N ARG A 55 -4.62 4.67 13.50
CA ARG A 55 -4.38 5.99 12.90
C ARG A 55 -4.90 6.10 11.47
N CYS A 56 -5.13 4.97 10.80
CA CYS A 56 -5.74 4.96 9.47
C CYS A 56 -7.26 5.21 9.54
N GLN A 57 -7.90 5.08 10.70
CA GLN A 57 -9.35 5.23 10.83
C GLN A 57 -9.80 6.64 10.43
N GLY A 58 -10.81 6.70 9.56
CA GLY A 58 -11.33 7.95 9.01
C GLY A 58 -10.38 8.66 8.05
N CYS A 59 -9.33 7.99 7.54
CA CYS A 59 -8.47 8.54 6.50
C CYS A 59 -9.22 8.64 5.16
N LYS A 60 -9.09 9.77 4.45
CA LYS A 60 -9.67 9.97 3.10
C LYS A 60 -9.22 8.91 2.09
N LEU A 61 -8.00 8.40 2.25
CA LEU A 61 -7.42 7.38 1.37
C LEU A 61 -7.64 5.95 1.88
N TYR A 62 -8.47 5.73 2.91
CA TYR A 62 -8.57 4.42 3.57
C TYR A 62 -8.88 3.29 2.59
N GLN A 63 -9.84 3.46 1.68
CA GLN A 63 -10.22 2.40 0.75
C GLN A 63 -9.19 2.14 -0.36
N LYS A 64 -8.42 3.16 -0.75
CA LYS A 64 -7.43 3.06 -1.84
C LYS A 64 -6.05 2.63 -1.36
N CYS A 65 -5.73 2.87 -0.10
CA CYS A 65 -4.45 2.50 0.48
C CYS A 65 -4.47 1.01 0.87
N GLU A 66 -3.52 0.22 0.36
CA GLU A 66 -3.30 -1.17 0.79
C GLU A 66 -2.89 -1.24 2.27
N GLY A 67 -2.25 -0.18 2.78
CA GLY A 67 -1.77 -0.08 4.17
C GLY A 67 -0.25 0.03 4.27
N ILE A 68 0.25 -0.06 5.49
CA ILE A 68 1.68 0.07 5.81
C ILE A 68 2.31 -1.31 5.85
N TRP A 69 3.54 -1.45 5.39
CA TRP A 69 4.29 -2.70 5.50
C TRP A 69 4.34 -3.18 6.95
N LYS A 70 3.97 -4.45 7.20
CA LYS A 70 4.01 -5.04 8.55
C LYS A 70 5.41 -4.97 9.16
N GLU A 71 6.45 -5.18 8.35
CA GLU A 71 7.84 -5.09 8.83
C GLU A 71 8.20 -3.65 9.23
N TYR A 72 7.73 -2.64 8.49
CA TYR A 72 7.91 -1.24 8.89
C TYR A 72 7.23 -0.97 10.25
N LEU A 73 5.96 -1.41 10.40
CA LEU A 73 5.23 -1.24 11.66
C LEU A 73 5.90 -1.96 12.84
N LYS A 74 6.52 -3.11 12.59
CA LYS A 74 7.25 -3.88 13.61
C LYS A 74 8.48 -3.12 14.14
N HIS A 75 9.21 -2.42 13.28
CA HIS A 75 10.44 -1.70 13.66
C HIS A 75 10.17 -0.28 14.16
N TYR A 76 9.23 0.43 13.56
CA TYR A 76 9.04 1.87 13.77
C TYR A 76 7.68 2.23 14.40
N GLY A 77 6.72 1.31 14.39
CA GLY A 77 5.35 1.57 14.81
C GLY A 77 4.61 2.49 13.83
N ASP A 78 3.60 3.21 14.34
CA ASP A 78 2.72 4.06 13.52
C ASP A 78 2.70 5.53 13.95
N LYS A 79 3.52 5.93 14.93
CA LYS A 79 3.43 7.24 15.58
C LYS A 79 3.57 8.41 14.60
N GLU A 80 4.44 8.28 13.61
CA GLU A 80 4.69 9.31 12.58
C GLU A 80 3.60 9.39 11.51
N LEU A 81 2.73 8.38 11.42
CA LEU A 81 1.70 8.35 10.40
C LEU A 81 0.62 9.38 10.73
N LYS A 82 0.28 10.19 9.73
CA LYS A 82 -0.84 11.14 9.80
C LYS A 82 -1.84 10.76 8.74
N LYS A 83 -3.12 10.67 9.11
CA LYS A 83 -4.18 10.42 8.14
C LYS A 83 -4.30 11.62 7.19
N VAL A 84 -4.79 11.34 5.99
CA VAL A 84 -5.17 12.39 5.04
C VAL A 84 -6.55 12.91 5.44
N GLU A 85 -6.62 14.21 5.66
CA GLU A 85 -7.86 14.92 5.98
C GLU A 85 -8.60 15.35 4.70
N ASN A 86 -9.83 15.85 4.86
CA ASN A 86 -10.72 16.20 3.75
C ASN A 86 -10.22 17.39 2.94
#